data_AF-D7EHU8-F1
#
_entry.id   AF-D7EHU8-F1
#
_cell.length_a   1.000
_cell.length_b   1.000
_cell.length_c   1.000
_cell.angle_alpha   90.00
_cell.angle_beta   90.00
_cell.angle_gamma   90.00
#
_symmetry.space_group_name_H-M   'P 1'
#
loop_
_entity.id
_entity.type
_entity.pdbx_description
1 polymer ?
#
loop_
_entity_poly.entity_id
_entity_poly.type
_entity_poly.pdbx_seq_one_letter_code
_entity_poly.pdbx_strand_id
1 'polypeptide(L)'
;MEDINEVDIEEIETERQPVTETPELVELTTTSPEKPKLVKLPLARIKHIMKMDPDCNLVSQDALFLVTKSTEMFLEHLAKESGKFMGMGKRKTVQKRDVDAAIDNIPSLCFLDGALE
;
A
#
# COMPACT_ATOMS: atom_id res chain seq x y z
N MET A 1 -6.28 64.57 -4.33
CA MET A 1 -7.60 64.04 -4.72
C MET A 1 -7.53 62.56 -4.43
N GLU A 2 -7.78 62.26 -3.16
CA GLU A 2 -8.03 60.92 -2.66
C GLU A 2 -9.50 60.62 -2.94
N ASP A 3 -9.80 59.42 -3.40
CA ASP A 3 -11.09 58.78 -3.16
C ASP A 3 -10.77 57.30 -2.91
N ILE A 4 -10.69 57.00 -1.61
CA ILE A 4 -10.61 55.67 -1.03
C ILE A 4 -12.06 55.28 -0.80
N ASN A 5 -12.54 54.22 -1.45
CA ASN A 5 -13.90 53.74 -1.23
C ASN A 5 -14.01 53.14 0.18
N GLU A 6 -14.86 53.79 0.97
CA GLU A 6 -15.45 53.38 2.22
C GLU A 6 -16.70 52.54 1.93
N VAL A 7 -16.78 51.31 2.48
CA VAL A 7 -18.05 50.64 2.79
C VAL A 7 -17.87 49.79 4.06
N ASP A 8 -18.32 50.38 5.16
CA ASP A 8 -19.06 49.86 6.32
C ASP A 8 -18.70 48.54 7.03
N ILE A 9 -18.56 48.70 8.34
CA ILE A 9 -18.39 47.71 9.42
C ILE A 9 -19.77 47.37 9.99
N GLU A 10 -20.06 46.08 10.20
CA GLU A 10 -20.88 45.64 11.35
C GLU A 10 -20.29 44.34 11.93
N GLU A 11 -19.91 44.41 13.21
CA GLU A 11 -19.63 43.27 14.10
C GLU A 11 -20.95 42.60 14.54
N ILE A 12 -20.91 41.30 14.88
CA ILE A 12 -21.22 40.78 16.25
C ILE A 12 -21.40 39.24 16.23
N GLU A 13 -20.49 38.61 16.99
CA GLU A 13 -20.55 37.49 17.96
C GLU A 13 -21.15 36.08 17.68
N THR A 14 -20.35 35.11 18.20
CA THR A 14 -20.68 33.80 18.82
C THR A 14 -21.20 32.68 17.89
N GLU A 15 -20.66 31.46 17.91
CA GLU A 15 -20.42 30.59 19.07
C GLU A 15 -19.13 29.75 18.96
N ARG A 16 -18.50 29.49 20.12
CA ARG A 16 -17.55 28.38 20.33
C ARG A 16 -18.34 27.14 20.73
N GLN A 17 -18.03 25.97 20.15
CA GLN A 17 -18.34 24.66 20.72
C GLN A 17 -17.22 23.63 20.44
N PRO A 18 -17.10 22.56 21.26
CA PRO A 18 -15.87 22.19 21.97
C PRO A 18 -15.09 21.01 21.35
N VAL A 19 -13.94 20.73 21.99
CA VAL A 19 -12.97 19.67 21.71
C VAL A 19 -13.51 18.27 22.08
N THR A 20 -12.86 17.25 21.50
CA THR A 20 -12.79 15.81 21.85
C THR A 20 -13.92 14.89 21.40
N GLU A 21 -13.68 14.14 20.31
CA GLU A 21 -13.94 12.70 20.25
C GLU A 21 -12.83 12.01 19.42
N THR A 22 -12.28 10.95 20.00
CA THR A 22 -11.37 9.93 19.46
C THR A 22 -11.66 9.54 18.00
N PRO A 23 -10.66 9.28 17.13
CA PRO A 23 -10.93 8.62 15.86
C PRO A 23 -11.25 7.14 16.13
N GLU A 24 -12.56 6.89 16.17
CA GLU A 24 -13.18 5.57 16.14
C GLU A 24 -12.76 4.82 14.87
N LEU A 25 -12.40 3.54 15.02
CA LEU A 25 -11.94 2.66 13.94
C LEU A 25 -13.05 2.48 12.90
N VAL A 26 -12.90 3.13 11.75
CA VAL A 26 -13.82 2.93 10.62
C VAL A 26 -13.56 1.58 9.98
N GLU A 27 -14.45 0.63 10.27
CA GLU A 27 -14.54 -0.68 9.65
C GLU A 27 -14.87 -0.53 8.16
N LEU A 28 -13.92 -0.86 7.29
CA LEU A 28 -14.02 -0.60 5.86
C LEU A 28 -14.79 -1.72 5.15
N THR A 29 -16.10 -1.78 5.39
CA THR A 29 -17.07 -2.52 4.56
C THR A 29 -18.14 -1.55 4.07
N THR A 30 -17.96 -0.94 2.89
CA THR A 30 -19.11 -0.38 2.15
C THR A 30 -18.81 -0.19 0.67
N THR A 31 -19.64 -0.85 -0.13
CA THR A 31 -19.90 -0.62 -1.55
C THR A 31 -20.47 0.79 -1.76
N SER A 32 -19.65 1.71 -2.26
CA SER A 32 -20.00 3.09 -2.65
C SER A 32 -19.12 3.50 -3.85
N PRO A 33 -19.56 4.43 -4.74
CA PRO A 33 -18.99 4.63 -6.07
C PRO A 33 -17.50 4.97 -6.03
N GLU A 34 -16.76 4.36 -6.95
CA GLU A 34 -15.34 4.04 -6.85
C GLU A 34 -14.43 5.26 -6.67
N LYS A 35 -14.06 5.56 -5.42
CA LYS A 35 -12.75 6.18 -5.17
C LYS A 35 -11.69 5.19 -5.63
N PRO A 36 -10.68 5.60 -6.42
CA PRO A 36 -9.64 4.69 -6.87
C PRO A 36 -8.93 4.09 -5.65
N LYS A 37 -8.95 2.77 -5.55
CA LYS A 37 -8.25 2.06 -4.48
C LYS A 37 -6.75 2.32 -4.66
N LEU A 38 -6.11 2.88 -3.64
CA LEU A 38 -4.68 3.20 -3.67
C LEU A 38 -3.78 1.94 -3.73
N VAL A 39 -4.32 0.81 -3.29
CA VAL A 39 -3.72 -0.52 -3.35
C VAL A 39 -4.70 -1.52 -3.98
N LYS A 40 -4.16 -2.51 -4.68
CA LYS A 40 -4.86 -3.60 -5.35
C LYS A 40 -4.98 -4.83 -4.45
N LEU A 41 -4.00 -5.05 -3.56
CA LEU A 41 -4.00 -6.20 -2.65
C LEU A 41 -4.94 -5.97 -1.44
N PRO A 42 -5.61 -7.03 -0.94
CA PRO A 42 -6.52 -6.92 0.18
C PRO A 42 -5.78 -6.68 1.51
N LEU A 43 -5.94 -5.48 2.07
CA LEU A 43 -5.27 -5.05 3.31
C LEU A 43 -5.49 -6.01 4.49
N ALA A 44 -6.69 -6.57 4.65
CA ALA A 44 -6.99 -7.51 5.73
C ALA A 44 -6.12 -8.78 5.65
N ARG A 45 -5.85 -9.28 4.43
CA ARG A 45 -5.02 -10.47 4.25
C ARG A 45 -3.54 -10.16 4.52
N ILE A 46 -3.06 -9.01 4.07
CA ILE A 46 -1.69 -8.56 4.37
C ILE A 46 -1.50 -8.40 5.87
N LYS A 47 -2.43 -7.73 6.57
CA LYS A 47 -2.39 -7.58 8.03
C LYS A 47 -2.36 -8.92 8.76
N HIS A 48 -3.14 -9.89 8.30
CA HIS A 48 -3.14 -11.23 8.88
C HIS A 48 -1.79 -11.93 8.68
N ILE A 49 -1.19 -11.86 7.49
CA ILE A 49 0.14 -12.44 7.22
C ILE A 49 1.21 -11.78 8.11
N MET A 50 1.20 -10.45 8.24
CA MET A 50 2.13 -9.73 9.12
C MET A 50 2.02 -10.21 10.58
N LYS A 51 0.82 -10.52 11.05
CA LYS A 51 0.54 -11.02 12.41
C LYS A 51 0.77 -12.53 12.60
N MET A 52 1.18 -13.26 11.56
CA MET A 52 1.64 -14.64 11.72
C MET A 52 2.97 -14.71 12.48
N ASP A 53 3.73 -13.61 12.49
CA ASP A 53 4.92 -13.46 13.32
C ASP A 53 4.49 -13.25 14.80
N PRO A 54 4.88 -14.14 15.74
CA PRO A 54 4.51 -14.04 17.15
C PRO A 54 5.01 -12.77 17.83
N ASP A 55 6.07 -12.14 17.30
CA ASP A 55 6.62 -10.91 17.85
C ASP A 55 5.90 -9.66 17.30
N CYS A 56 5.02 -9.81 16.29
CA CYS A 56 4.28 -8.72 15.66
C CYS A 56 2.93 -8.45 16.34
N ASN A 57 2.98 -7.70 17.45
CA ASN A 57 1.78 -7.39 18.26
C ASN A 57 0.85 -6.34 17.60
N LEU A 58 1.42 -5.24 17.11
CA LEU A 58 0.71 -4.10 16.55
C LEU A 58 1.18 -3.79 15.13
N VAL A 59 0.23 -3.50 14.25
CA VAL A 59 0.49 -3.06 12.87
C VAL A 59 -0.24 -1.75 12.66
N SER A 60 0.50 -0.66 12.46
CA SER A 60 -0.06 0.66 12.13
C SER A 60 -0.64 0.67 10.72
N GLN A 61 -1.55 1.61 10.42
CA GLN A 61 -2.09 1.76 9.07
C GLN A 61 -1.01 2.10 8.04
N ASP A 62 -0.06 2.97 8.38
CA ASP A 62 1.02 3.37 7.47
C ASP A 62 1.95 2.20 7.13
N ALA A 63 2.31 1.38 8.12
CA ALA A 63 3.10 0.18 7.90
C ALA A 63 2.34 -0.83 7.03
N LEU A 64 1.04 -1.02 7.30
CA LEU A 64 0.19 -1.90 6.49
C LEU A 64 0.10 -1.43 5.04
N PHE A 65 -0.09 -0.13 4.81
CA PHE A 65 -0.11 0.47 3.48
C PHE A 65 1.22 0.29 2.75
N LEU A 66 2.33 0.62 3.42
CA LEU A 66 3.67 0.52 2.84
C LEU A 66 4.00 -0.91 2.44
N VAL A 67 3.80 -1.88 3.35
CA VAL A 67 4.03 -3.31 3.06
C VAL A 67 3.15 -3.79 1.91
N THR A 68 1.89 -3.36 1.87
CA THR A 68 0.97 -3.71 0.77
C THR A 68 1.52 -3.19 -0.57
N LYS A 69 1.95 -1.93 -0.61
CA LYS A 69 2.48 -1.33 -1.86
C LYS A 69 3.82 -1.95 -2.27
N SER A 70 4.72 -2.18 -1.32
CA SER A 70 5.98 -2.87 -1.54
C SER A 70 5.75 -4.28 -2.08
N THR A 71 4.74 -5.00 -1.60
CA THR A 71 4.39 -6.35 -2.08
C THR A 71 3.94 -6.31 -3.55
N GLU A 72 3.16 -5.31 -3.96
CA GLU A 72 2.79 -5.14 -5.37
C GLU A 72 4.02 -4.93 -6.26
N MET A 73 4.90 -4.02 -5.85
CA MET A 73 6.13 -3.71 -6.60
C MET A 73 7.08 -4.92 -6.64
N PHE A 74 7.15 -5.68 -5.55
CA PHE A 74 7.92 -6.91 -5.47
C PHE A 74 7.40 -7.97 -6.45
N LEU A 75 6.08 -8.17 -6.53
CA LEU A 75 5.48 -9.13 -7.49
C LEU A 75 5.76 -8.72 -8.94
N GLU A 76 5.63 -7.43 -9.26
CA GLU A 76 5.97 -6.90 -10.59
C GLU A 76 7.46 -7.12 -10.92
N HIS A 77 8.34 -6.88 -9.95
CA HIS A 77 9.77 -7.12 -10.09
C HIS A 77 10.07 -8.61 -10.30
N LEU A 78 9.60 -9.50 -9.42
CA LEU A 78 9.84 -10.94 -9.51
C LEU A 78 9.32 -11.52 -10.82
N ALA A 79 8.12 -11.11 -11.27
CA ALA A 79 7.55 -11.54 -12.53
C ALA A 79 8.40 -11.07 -13.73
N LYS A 80 8.89 -9.83 -13.70
CA LYS A 80 9.75 -9.28 -14.76
C LYS A 80 11.08 -10.01 -14.83
N GLU A 81 11.72 -10.27 -13.70
CA GLU A 81 13.01 -10.96 -13.65
C GLU A 81 12.88 -12.42 -14.09
N SER A 82 11.87 -13.14 -13.59
CA SER A 82 11.54 -14.50 -14.05
C SER A 82 11.25 -14.53 -15.55
N GLY A 83 10.57 -13.49 -16.06
CA GLY A 83 10.28 -13.32 -17.49
C GLY A 83 11.54 -13.22 -18.37
N LYS A 84 12.65 -12.69 -17.85
CA LYS A 84 13.93 -12.62 -18.59
C LYS A 84 14.50 -14.02 -18.82
N PHE A 85 14.53 -14.87 -17.80
CA PHE A 85 15.01 -16.26 -17.90
C PHE A 85 14.10 -17.11 -18.80
N MET A 86 12.79 -16.89 -18.74
CA MET A 86 11.83 -17.48 -19.67
C MET A 86 12.13 -17.10 -21.14
N GLY A 87 12.42 -15.82 -21.38
CA GLY A 87 12.78 -15.29 -22.70
C GLY A 87 14.11 -15.83 -23.23
N MET A 88 15.12 -16.01 -22.36
CA MET A 88 16.39 -16.67 -22.72
C MET A 88 16.16 -18.11 -23.19
N GLY A 89 15.17 -18.79 -22.60
CA GLY A 89 14.72 -20.12 -23.04
C GLY A 89 13.83 -20.12 -24.29
N LYS A 90 13.60 -18.98 -24.95
CA LYS A 90 12.72 -18.79 -26.12
C LYS A 90 11.29 -19.33 -25.92
N ARG A 91 10.81 -19.35 -24.68
CA ARG A 91 9.45 -19.78 -24.35
C ARG A 91 8.53 -18.57 -24.28
N LYS A 92 7.24 -18.84 -24.07
CA LYS A 92 6.19 -17.82 -23.85
C LYS A 92 5.41 -18.07 -22.55
N THR A 93 5.85 -19.03 -21.75
CA THR A 93 5.22 -19.45 -20.50
C THR A 93 6.30 -19.51 -19.44
N VAL A 94 6.11 -18.72 -18.37
CA VAL A 94 6.96 -18.74 -17.18
C VAL A 94 6.76 -20.08 -16.47
N GLN A 95 7.85 -20.73 -16.12
CA GLN A 95 7.89 -22.00 -15.40
C GLN A 95 8.59 -21.80 -14.06
N LYS A 96 8.42 -22.76 -13.12
CA LYS A 96 9.09 -22.73 -11.80
C LYS A 96 10.60 -22.44 -11.93
N ARG A 97 11.27 -23.15 -12.84
CA ARG A 97 12.71 -22.98 -13.12
C ARG A 97 13.15 -21.57 -13.49
N ASP A 98 12.25 -20.74 -14.01
CA ASP A 98 12.55 -19.35 -14.35
C ASP A 98 12.56 -18.46 -13.11
N VAL A 99 11.69 -18.77 -12.15
CA VAL A 99 11.64 -18.13 -10.84
C VAL A 99 12.85 -18.57 -10.02
N ASP A 100 13.17 -19.87 -10.01
CA ASP A 100 14.36 -20.40 -9.33
C ASP A 100 15.64 -19.72 -9.88
N ALA A 101 15.79 -19.64 -11.21
CA ALA A 101 16.91 -18.94 -11.83
C ALA A 101 16.97 -17.44 -11.47
N ALA A 102 15.83 -16.77 -11.32
CA ALA A 102 15.79 -15.38 -10.88
C ALA A 102 16.25 -15.23 -9.42
N ILE A 103 15.84 -16.13 -8.53
CA ILE A 103 16.26 -16.16 -7.12
C ILE A 103 17.79 -16.36 -7.03
N ASP A 104 18.33 -17.33 -7.78
CA ASP A 104 19.76 -17.66 -7.76
C ASP A 104 20.68 -16.53 -8.28
N ASN A 105 20.19 -15.74 -9.23
CA ASN A 105 21.02 -14.74 -9.93
C ASN A 105 20.81 -13.30 -9.44
N ILE A 106 19.84 -13.05 -8.56
CA ILE A 106 19.52 -11.71 -8.08
C ILE A 106 19.68 -11.68 -6.55
N PRO A 107 20.75 -11.05 -6.02
CA PRO A 107 21.06 -11.09 -4.59
C PRO A 107 19.93 -10.58 -3.69
N SER A 108 19.15 -9.59 -4.13
CA SER A 108 18.00 -9.07 -3.37
C SER A 108 16.82 -10.05 -3.27
N LEU A 109 16.82 -11.13 -4.04
CA LEU A 109 15.81 -12.19 -4.00
C LEU A 109 16.24 -13.41 -3.17
N CYS A 110 17.48 -13.44 -2.65
CA CYS A 110 18.03 -14.57 -1.89
C CYS A 110 17.19 -14.96 -0.65
N PHE A 111 16.41 -14.03 -0.09
CA PHE A 111 15.49 -14.35 1.02
C PHE A 111 14.38 -15.34 0.65
N LEU A 112 14.19 -15.63 -0.65
CA LEU A 112 13.25 -16.61 -1.19
C LEU A 112 13.87 -17.99 -1.39
N ASP A 113 15.16 -18.16 -1.09
CA ASP A 113 15.82 -19.46 -1.20
C ASP A 113 15.11 -20.50 -0.29
N GLY A 114 14.85 -21.68 -0.84
CA GLY A 114 14.04 -22.73 -0.19
C GLY A 114 12.53 -22.46 -0.08
N ALA A 115 12.03 -21.27 -0.47
CA ALA A 115 10.60 -20.93 -0.29
C ALA A 115 9.66 -21.63 -1.29
N LEU A 116 10.20 -22.19 -2.39
CA LEU A 116 9.43 -22.81 -3.48
C LEU A 116 9.69 -24.32 -3.61
N GLU A 117 10.33 -24.96 -2.63
CA GLU A 117 10.59 -26.41 -2.64
C GLU A 117 9.33 -27.26 -2.47
#